data_AF-A0A816EC82-F1
#
_entry.id   AF-A0A816EC82-F1
#
_cell.length_a   1.000
_cell.length_b   1.000
_cell.length_c   1.000
_cell.angle_alpha   90.00
_cell.angle_beta   90.00
_cell.angle_gamma   90.00
#
_symmetry.space_group_name_H-M   'P 1'
#
loop_
_entity.id
_entity.type
_entity.pdbx_description
1 polymer ?
#
loop_
_entity_poly.entity_id
_entity_poly.type
_entity_poly.pdbx_seq_one_letter_code
_entity_poly.pdbx_strand_id
1 'polypeptide(L)'
;MSTEFSINFRDYNRNQFGLQSLFILTCFVFTWLIIYLKTNDELSKAIFIQNSLISTWTVAYSLRIFSPSVTSKFPLAFLTFRCTITMLNASALMMMIFYEDFGLCLLLVLSLLLSKSVFIAGPTLCPKTCSFIEWLLISMGCSGFFLSVNLHWWSYFGDIINRPVFTADHVVVCECLLLFGLIVSILQIIPWSRTISPASQFYISVVMTFLTVFLPQAYFFVQENPFLWLFNYIFKKSHRIYLLLFWFLVSLCSVIIVNIHLKLTKHTDMQQERTIIRKYFHFLAIIVYTSGILCDTHLLTMCSVAFIVLLLLLECMKVKNVAPLGNLIRNAWSMYGNEKDSGVLMVSHLFLIIGLSYPIWLADDRRRIAQFSGVLSVGIGDSAASIIGSKIGTRKWPGSKRTLEGSLAGLVAQFSFVACLWYLGM
;
A
#
# COMPACT_ATOMS: atom_id res chain seq x y z
N MET A 1 26.81 30.36 5.27
CA MET A 1 26.78 29.41 4.14
C MET A 1 25.42 28.76 4.09
N SER A 2 24.49 29.36 3.33
CA SER A 2 23.16 28.83 3.02
C SER A 2 23.31 27.83 1.88
N THR A 3 23.29 26.53 2.18
CA THR A 3 23.16 25.48 1.18
C THR A 3 21.70 25.46 0.70
N GLU A 4 21.43 26.16 -0.40
CA GLU A 4 20.23 25.92 -1.20
C GLU A 4 20.24 24.44 -1.64
N PHE A 5 19.36 23.64 -1.03
CA PHE A 5 19.09 22.27 -1.45
C PHE A 5 18.39 22.30 -2.81
N SER A 6 19.16 22.42 -3.88
CA SER A 6 18.67 22.17 -5.24
C SER A 6 18.46 20.66 -5.42
N ILE A 7 17.22 20.21 -5.28
CA ILE A 7 16.84 18.83 -5.59
C ILE A 7 16.96 18.66 -7.11
N ASN A 8 18.00 17.98 -7.56
CA ASN A 8 18.21 17.71 -8.98
C ASN A 8 17.31 16.55 -9.44
N PHE A 9 16.07 16.86 -9.82
CA PHE A 9 15.09 15.88 -10.32
C PHE A 9 15.51 15.18 -11.64
N ARG A 10 16.64 15.55 -12.27
CA ARG A 10 17.16 14.87 -13.47
C ARG A 10 17.62 13.43 -13.22
N ASP A 11 18.00 13.09 -11.98
CA ASP A 11 18.46 11.75 -11.62
C ASP A 11 17.30 10.79 -11.27
N TYR A 12 16.06 11.29 -11.23
CA TYR A 12 14.90 10.42 -11.14
C TYR A 12 14.67 9.73 -12.48
N ASN A 13 14.90 8.42 -12.48
CA ASN A 13 14.84 7.56 -13.66
C ASN A 13 13.54 7.80 -14.46
N ARG A 14 13.65 8.52 -15.59
CA ARG A 14 12.55 8.79 -16.54
C ARG A 14 11.84 7.52 -17.02
N ASN A 15 12.47 6.35 -16.86
CA ASN A 15 12.01 5.06 -17.37
C ASN A 15 11.08 4.28 -16.42
N GLN A 16 10.72 4.84 -15.25
CA GLN A 16 9.96 4.12 -14.21
C GLN A 16 8.51 4.61 -14.00
N PHE A 17 7.93 5.34 -14.96
CA PHE A 17 6.48 5.62 -14.95
C PHE A 17 5.73 4.36 -15.36
N GLY A 18 5.41 3.50 -14.38
CA GLY A 18 4.69 2.27 -14.63
C GLY A 18 3.23 2.55 -14.99
N LEU A 19 2.83 2.38 -16.25
CA LEU A 19 1.44 2.37 -16.72
C LEU A 19 0.43 1.57 -15.86
N GLN A 20 0.92 0.67 -15.01
CA GLN A 20 0.12 -0.08 -14.02
C GLN A 20 -0.42 0.85 -12.92
N SER A 21 0.33 1.87 -12.51
CA SER A 21 -0.18 2.88 -11.58
C SER A 21 -1.34 3.65 -12.22
N LEU A 22 -1.24 3.99 -13.51
CA LEU A 22 -2.32 4.63 -14.29
C LEU A 22 -3.57 3.74 -14.37
N PHE A 23 -3.37 2.42 -14.41
CA PHE A 23 -4.41 1.41 -14.54
C PHE A 23 -5.12 1.05 -13.24
N ILE A 24 -4.33 0.87 -12.17
CA ILE A 24 -4.81 0.70 -10.80
C ILE A 24 -5.65 1.93 -10.45
N LEU A 25 -5.19 3.11 -10.85
CA LEU A 25 -5.84 4.40 -10.60
C LEU A 25 -7.12 4.61 -11.42
N THR A 26 -7.21 4.15 -12.67
CA THR A 26 -8.50 4.14 -13.41
C THR A 26 -9.48 3.12 -12.83
N CYS A 27 -9.01 1.98 -12.33
CA CYS A 27 -9.84 1.04 -11.57
C CYS A 27 -10.32 1.66 -10.25
N PHE A 28 -9.49 2.46 -9.56
CA PHE A 28 -9.92 3.26 -8.40
C PHE A 28 -11.04 4.24 -8.77
N VAL A 29 -10.88 5.04 -9.82
CA VAL A 29 -11.90 6.00 -10.27
C VAL A 29 -13.23 5.30 -10.58
N PHE A 30 -13.21 4.19 -11.31
CA PHE A 30 -14.42 3.43 -11.65
C PHE A 30 -15.07 2.76 -10.44
N THR A 31 -14.27 2.20 -9.55
CA THR A 31 -14.76 1.55 -8.31
C THR A 31 -15.42 2.57 -7.39
N TRP A 32 -14.81 3.75 -7.24
CA TRP A 32 -15.36 4.86 -6.47
C TRP A 32 -16.60 5.48 -7.14
N LEU A 33 -16.66 5.56 -8.48
CA LEU A 33 -17.84 6.04 -9.21
C LEU A 33 -19.06 5.13 -8.95
N ILE A 34 -18.87 3.82 -8.92
CA ILE A 34 -19.93 2.84 -8.59
C ILE A 34 -20.35 2.96 -7.12
N ILE A 35 -19.41 3.27 -6.22
CA ILE A 35 -19.65 3.59 -4.82
C ILE A 35 -20.57 4.84 -4.71
N TYR A 36 -20.20 5.95 -5.35
CA TYR A 36 -20.94 7.22 -5.30
C TYR A 36 -22.38 7.13 -5.75
N LEU A 37 -22.64 6.40 -6.85
CA LEU A 37 -23.99 6.23 -7.39
C LEU A 37 -24.94 5.48 -6.45
N LYS A 38 -24.45 4.95 -5.31
CA LYS A 38 -25.21 4.07 -4.42
C LYS A 38 -25.18 4.45 -2.92
N THR A 39 -24.64 5.61 -2.54
CA THR A 39 -24.51 6.04 -1.12
C THR A 39 -25.37 7.27 -0.80
N ASN A 40 -26.15 7.19 0.28
CA ASN A 40 -27.03 8.29 0.75
C ASN A 40 -26.41 9.21 1.81
N ASP A 41 -25.23 8.87 2.34
CA ASP A 41 -24.57 9.63 3.42
C ASP A 41 -23.71 10.78 2.89
N GLU A 42 -23.91 11.99 3.41
CA GLU A 42 -23.26 13.23 2.94
C GLU A 42 -21.75 13.29 3.26
N LEU A 43 -21.32 12.72 4.40
CA LEU A 43 -19.90 12.64 4.76
C LEU A 43 -19.17 11.68 3.81
N SER A 44 -19.77 10.53 3.54
CA SER A 44 -19.28 9.57 2.54
C SER A 44 -19.21 10.17 1.13
N LYS A 45 -20.16 11.03 0.74
CA LYS A 45 -20.14 11.77 -0.53
C LYS A 45 -19.01 12.79 -0.60
N ALA A 46 -18.74 13.52 0.48
CA ALA A 46 -17.66 14.51 0.54
C ALA A 46 -16.27 13.86 0.44
N ILE A 47 -16.05 12.77 1.19
CA ILE A 47 -14.84 11.95 1.11
C ILE A 47 -14.69 11.34 -0.30
N PHE A 48 -15.80 10.92 -0.91
CA PHE A 48 -15.81 10.45 -2.30
C PHE A 48 -15.40 11.55 -3.29
N ILE A 49 -15.97 12.75 -3.24
CA ILE A 49 -15.64 13.85 -4.16
C ILE A 49 -14.15 14.17 -4.06
N GLN A 50 -13.61 14.23 -2.83
CA GLN A 50 -12.19 14.45 -2.59
C GLN A 50 -11.31 13.36 -3.22
N ASN A 51 -11.60 12.08 -2.96
CA ASN A 51 -10.82 10.96 -3.51
C ASN A 51 -10.99 10.78 -5.02
N SER A 52 -12.17 11.11 -5.56
CA SER A 52 -12.46 11.10 -7.00
C SER A 52 -11.72 12.21 -7.73
N LEU A 53 -11.66 13.43 -7.17
CA LEU A 53 -10.88 14.52 -7.74
C LEU A 53 -9.38 14.23 -7.70
N ILE A 54 -8.87 13.68 -6.59
CA ILE A 54 -7.46 13.28 -6.46
C ILE A 54 -7.10 12.21 -7.48
N SER A 55 -7.93 11.17 -7.63
CA SER A 55 -7.70 10.05 -8.55
C SER A 55 -7.84 10.48 -10.02
N THR A 56 -8.89 11.23 -10.38
CA THR A 56 -9.09 11.77 -11.74
C THR A 56 -7.93 12.67 -12.15
N TRP A 57 -7.42 13.47 -11.23
CA TRP A 57 -6.34 14.39 -11.51
C TRP A 57 -4.96 13.71 -11.55
N THR A 58 -4.72 12.69 -10.73
CA THR A 58 -3.53 11.85 -10.85
C THR A 58 -3.53 11.05 -12.16
N VAL A 59 -4.70 10.64 -12.68
CA VAL A 59 -4.83 10.06 -14.03
C VAL A 59 -4.50 11.11 -15.09
N ALA A 60 -5.09 12.31 -15.03
CA ALA A 60 -4.84 13.39 -15.98
C ALA A 60 -3.36 13.81 -16.03
N TYR A 61 -2.69 13.88 -14.87
CA TYR A 61 -1.25 14.14 -14.77
C TYR A 61 -0.43 13.02 -15.40
N SER A 62 -0.77 11.77 -15.11
CA SER A 62 -0.08 10.61 -15.69
C SER A 62 -0.21 10.62 -17.22
N LEU A 63 -1.38 10.96 -17.77
CA LEU A 63 -1.60 11.10 -19.22
C LEU A 63 -0.83 12.28 -19.84
N ARG A 64 -0.69 13.41 -19.13
CA ARG A 64 0.06 14.59 -19.61
C ARG A 64 1.56 14.37 -19.66
N ILE A 65 2.12 13.55 -18.77
CA ILE A 65 3.53 13.12 -18.81
C ILE A 65 3.84 12.32 -20.08
N PHE A 66 2.87 11.56 -20.61
CA PHE A 66 3.02 10.83 -21.87
C PHE A 66 2.88 11.71 -23.12
N SER A 67 2.55 13.00 -22.99
CA SER A 67 2.54 13.95 -24.11
C SER A 67 3.97 14.40 -24.46
N PRO A 68 4.48 14.13 -25.68
CA PRO A 68 5.85 14.46 -26.07
C PRO A 68 6.20 15.95 -26.06
N SER A 69 5.19 16.84 -26.01
CA SER A 69 5.33 18.28 -26.18
C SER A 69 5.68 19.08 -24.91
N VAL A 70 5.63 18.49 -23.71
CA VAL A 70 5.70 19.25 -22.43
C VAL A 70 6.97 18.98 -21.61
N THR A 71 7.88 18.11 -22.08
CA THR A 71 8.97 17.56 -21.26
C THR A 71 10.24 18.41 -21.14
N SER A 72 10.29 19.65 -21.64
CA SER A 72 11.56 20.38 -21.74
C SER A 72 11.78 21.52 -20.73
N LYS A 73 10.76 22.17 -20.16
CA LYS A 73 10.99 23.35 -19.29
C LYS A 73 9.88 23.56 -18.24
N PHE A 74 10.03 22.98 -17.04
CA PHE A 74 9.51 23.36 -15.70
C PHE A 74 9.25 22.09 -14.84
N PRO A 75 9.38 22.15 -13.49
CA PRO A 75 9.05 21.03 -12.63
C PRO A 75 7.53 20.91 -12.51
N LEU A 76 6.88 20.36 -13.53
CA LEU A 76 5.43 20.11 -13.56
C LEU A 76 4.98 19.26 -12.37
N ALA A 77 5.86 18.36 -11.91
CA ALA A 77 5.80 17.61 -10.66
C ALA A 77 5.59 18.48 -9.40
N PHE A 78 6.24 19.64 -9.35
CA PHE A 78 6.16 20.59 -8.25
C PHE A 78 4.86 21.40 -8.27
N LEU A 79 4.40 21.79 -9.47
CA LEU A 79 3.09 22.40 -9.65
C LEU A 79 1.98 21.42 -9.27
N THR A 80 2.16 20.14 -9.61
CA THR A 80 1.18 19.13 -9.25
C THR A 80 1.12 18.84 -7.75
N PHE A 81 2.27 18.71 -7.11
CA PHE A 81 2.31 18.59 -5.65
C PHE A 81 1.59 19.75 -4.95
N ARG A 82 1.78 20.99 -5.44
CA ARG A 82 1.05 22.17 -4.95
C ARG A 82 -0.45 22.06 -5.18
N CYS A 83 -0.90 21.66 -6.38
CA CYS A 83 -2.31 21.54 -6.71
C CYS A 83 -3.04 20.48 -5.86
N THR A 84 -2.46 19.30 -5.66
CA THR A 84 -3.06 18.24 -4.82
C THR A 84 -3.19 18.69 -3.37
N ILE A 85 -2.14 19.31 -2.82
CA ILE A 85 -2.18 19.88 -1.47
C ILE A 85 -3.24 20.98 -1.39
N THR A 86 -3.34 21.86 -2.39
CA THR A 86 -4.40 22.89 -2.39
C THR A 86 -5.80 22.31 -2.53
N MET A 87 -5.99 21.18 -3.22
CA MET A 87 -7.29 20.51 -3.31
C MET A 87 -7.67 19.79 -2.00
N LEU A 88 -6.71 19.16 -1.31
CA LEU A 88 -6.92 18.65 0.05
C LEU A 88 -7.18 19.79 1.06
N ASN A 89 -6.47 20.92 0.93
CA ASN A 89 -6.71 22.10 1.74
C ASN A 89 -8.12 22.68 1.49
N ALA A 90 -8.57 22.68 0.22
CA ALA A 90 -9.90 23.17 -0.16
C ALA A 90 -11.02 22.22 0.30
N SER A 91 -10.81 20.90 0.27
CA SER A 91 -11.77 19.92 0.80
C SER A 91 -11.85 19.97 2.33
N ALA A 92 -10.70 20.16 3.01
CA ALA A 92 -10.66 20.42 4.44
C ALA A 92 -11.41 21.71 4.79
N LEU A 93 -11.18 22.81 4.05
CA LEU A 93 -11.89 24.09 4.21
C LEU A 93 -13.40 23.98 3.97
N MET A 94 -13.83 23.22 2.96
CA MET A 94 -15.24 22.90 2.74
C MET A 94 -15.84 22.17 3.95
N MET A 95 -15.17 21.15 4.49
CA MET A 95 -15.64 20.49 5.72
C MET A 95 -15.63 21.40 6.95
N MET A 96 -14.68 22.34 7.07
CA MET A 96 -14.67 23.35 8.14
C MET A 96 -15.94 24.21 8.12
N ILE A 97 -16.41 24.60 6.93
CA ILE A 97 -17.61 25.42 6.76
C ILE A 97 -18.87 24.63 7.13
N PHE A 98 -18.87 23.31 6.96
CA PHE A 98 -20.05 22.47 7.23
C PHE A 98 -20.12 21.90 8.65
N TYR A 99 -19.00 21.73 9.36
CA TYR A 99 -18.97 21.01 10.66
C TYR A 99 -18.66 21.88 11.90
N GLU A 100 -18.22 23.14 11.74
CA GLU A 100 -17.94 24.09 12.84
C GLU A 100 -16.97 23.58 13.94
N ASP A 101 -16.14 22.57 13.66
CA ASP A 101 -15.27 21.93 14.66
C ASP A 101 -13.78 22.24 14.42
N PHE A 102 -13.22 23.13 15.26
CA PHE A 102 -11.82 23.54 15.19
C PHE A 102 -10.82 22.38 15.35
N GLY A 103 -11.15 21.33 16.12
CA GLY A 103 -10.27 20.19 16.34
C GLY A 103 -10.09 19.36 15.08
N LEU A 104 -11.19 19.09 14.36
CA LEU A 104 -11.17 18.43 13.06
C LEU A 104 -10.36 19.25 12.03
N CYS A 105 -10.49 20.58 12.05
CA CYS A 105 -9.70 21.48 11.21
C CYS A 105 -8.19 21.34 11.46
N LEU A 106 -7.79 21.33 12.73
CA LEU A 106 -6.38 21.17 13.11
C LEU A 106 -5.82 19.81 12.68
N LEU A 107 -6.58 18.72 12.88
CA LEU A 107 -6.19 17.37 12.46
C LEU A 107 -5.96 17.27 10.95
N LEU A 108 -6.81 17.92 10.15
CA LEU A 108 -6.67 17.98 8.70
C LEU A 108 -5.41 18.77 8.29
N VAL A 109 -5.14 19.92 8.93
CA VAL A 109 -3.91 20.69 8.65
C VAL A 109 -2.66 19.87 9.00
N LEU A 110 -2.66 19.15 10.13
CA LEU A 110 -1.55 18.29 10.54
C LEU A 110 -1.35 17.12 9.56
N SER A 111 -2.42 16.49 9.08
CA SER A 111 -2.32 15.39 8.11
C SER A 111 -1.73 15.86 6.77
N LEU A 112 -2.00 17.11 6.39
CA LEU A 112 -1.46 17.76 5.20
C LEU A 112 0.02 18.11 5.34
N LEU A 113 0.41 18.63 6.51
CA LEU A 113 1.82 18.87 6.83
C LEU A 113 2.61 17.56 6.86
N LEU A 114 2.03 16.48 7.38
CA LEU A 114 2.64 15.15 7.34
C LEU A 114 2.85 14.68 5.89
N SER A 115 1.82 14.77 5.04
CA SER A 115 1.92 14.43 3.61
C SER A 115 3.08 15.18 2.94
N LYS A 116 3.14 16.50 3.15
CA LYS A 116 4.21 17.35 2.61
C LYS A 116 5.58 16.89 3.11
N SER A 117 5.71 16.59 4.40
CA SER A 117 6.97 16.20 5.02
C SER A 117 7.47 14.85 4.50
N VAL A 118 6.59 13.86 4.41
CA VAL A 118 6.91 12.53 3.86
C VAL A 118 7.33 12.62 2.40
N PHE A 119 6.63 13.42 1.60
CA PHE A 119 6.95 13.57 0.18
C PHE A 119 8.32 14.22 -0.07
N ILE A 120 8.70 15.21 0.75
CA ILE A 120 9.97 15.91 0.62
C ILE A 120 11.12 15.08 1.22
N ALA A 121 10.92 14.52 2.41
CA ALA A 121 11.97 13.79 3.13
C ALA A 121 12.17 12.36 2.61
N GLY A 122 11.14 11.71 2.08
CA GLY A 122 11.20 10.33 1.61
C GLY A 122 12.31 10.08 0.59
N PRO A 123 12.33 10.81 -0.55
CA PRO A 123 13.37 10.68 -1.57
C PRO A 123 14.79 10.96 -1.06
N THR A 124 14.95 11.81 -0.05
CA THR A 124 16.27 12.16 0.51
C THR A 124 16.75 11.10 1.51
N LEU A 125 15.84 10.55 2.31
CA LEU A 125 16.15 9.49 3.28
C LEU A 125 16.35 8.13 2.62
N CYS A 126 15.64 7.85 1.54
CA CYS A 126 15.64 6.56 0.84
C CYS A 126 15.80 6.76 -0.67
N PRO A 127 16.98 7.21 -1.14
CA PRO A 127 17.21 7.48 -2.56
C PRO A 127 17.05 6.19 -3.38
N LYS A 128 16.58 6.35 -4.63
CA LYS A 128 16.38 5.26 -5.63
C LYS A 128 15.45 4.13 -5.20
N THR A 129 14.71 4.29 -4.09
CA THR A 129 13.83 3.27 -3.54
C THR A 129 12.47 3.24 -4.24
N CYS A 130 11.87 4.41 -4.43
CA CYS A 130 10.56 4.57 -5.06
C CYS A 130 10.66 5.59 -6.19
N SER A 131 9.79 5.45 -7.19
CA SER A 131 9.50 6.47 -8.19
C SER A 131 8.76 7.67 -7.59
N PHE A 132 8.69 8.76 -8.34
CA PHE A 132 7.99 9.99 -7.93
C PHE A 132 6.52 9.73 -7.56
N ILE A 133 5.81 8.92 -8.37
CA ILE A 133 4.40 8.58 -8.13
C ILE A 133 4.26 7.71 -6.90
N GLU A 134 5.16 6.75 -6.69
CA GLU A 134 5.15 5.89 -5.50
C GLU A 134 5.37 6.72 -4.22
N TRP A 135 6.26 7.72 -4.23
CA TRP A 135 6.40 8.65 -3.10
C TRP A 135 5.15 9.51 -2.87
N LEU A 136 4.48 9.95 -3.94
CA LEU A 136 3.20 10.65 -3.82
C LEU A 136 2.15 9.76 -3.15
N LEU A 137 2.01 8.52 -3.61
CA LEU A 137 1.07 7.55 -3.01
C LEU A 137 1.40 7.24 -1.55
N ILE A 138 2.69 7.07 -1.21
CA ILE A 138 3.14 6.88 0.18
C ILE A 138 2.74 8.10 1.03
N SER A 139 3.01 9.32 0.57
CA SER A 139 2.65 10.54 1.31
C SER A 139 1.14 10.67 1.56
N MET A 140 0.32 10.36 0.55
CA MET A 140 -1.14 10.33 0.67
C MET A 140 -1.61 9.25 1.63
N GLY A 141 -1.04 8.05 1.54
CA GLY A 141 -1.34 6.93 2.43
C GLY A 141 -1.00 7.26 3.90
N CYS A 142 0.16 7.87 4.16
CA CYS A 142 0.54 8.32 5.50
C CYS A 142 -0.43 9.39 6.04
N SER A 143 -0.87 10.32 5.19
CA SER A 143 -1.84 11.35 5.57
C SER A 143 -3.21 10.77 5.90
N GLY A 144 -3.72 9.87 5.05
CA GLY A 144 -4.99 9.18 5.28
C GLY A 144 -4.97 8.30 6.53
N PHE A 145 -3.87 7.55 6.74
CA PHE A 145 -3.68 6.75 7.94
C PHE A 145 -3.63 7.62 9.21
N PHE A 146 -2.87 8.72 9.18
CA PHE A 146 -2.82 9.67 10.29
C PHE A 146 -4.21 10.22 10.61
N LEU A 147 -4.98 10.62 9.59
CA LEU A 147 -6.34 11.11 9.79
C LEU A 147 -7.24 10.03 10.40
N SER A 148 -7.17 8.79 9.89
CA SER A 148 -7.97 7.65 10.39
C SER A 148 -7.73 7.40 11.88
N VAL A 149 -6.48 7.26 12.30
CA VAL A 149 -6.10 7.04 13.71
C VAL A 149 -6.61 8.17 14.59
N ASN A 150 -6.40 9.43 14.18
CA ASN A 150 -6.80 10.58 14.97
C ASN A 150 -8.32 10.77 14.99
N LEU A 151 -9.04 10.41 13.93
CA LEU A 151 -10.50 10.42 13.92
C LEU A 151 -11.09 9.38 14.87
N HIS A 152 -10.47 8.19 14.98
CA HIS A 152 -10.87 7.21 15.99
C HIS A 152 -10.70 7.75 17.41
N TRP A 153 -9.54 8.34 17.72
CA TRP A 153 -9.32 9.01 19.00
C TRP A 153 -10.30 10.18 19.22
N TRP A 154 -10.53 11.00 18.19
CA TRP A 154 -11.47 12.12 18.23
C TRP A 154 -12.90 11.65 18.50
N SER A 155 -13.34 10.59 17.84
CA SER A 155 -14.67 10.01 18.06
C SER A 155 -14.84 9.48 19.47
N TYR A 156 -13.83 8.77 20.00
CA TYR A 156 -13.87 8.23 21.35
C TYR A 156 -13.91 9.34 22.42
N PHE A 157 -13.07 10.37 22.30
CA PHE A 157 -13.09 11.50 23.24
C PHE A 157 -14.28 12.43 23.04
N GLY A 158 -14.74 12.56 21.79
CA GLY A 158 -15.96 13.27 21.42
C GLY A 158 -17.21 12.62 21.99
N ASP A 159 -17.20 11.30 22.22
CA ASP A 159 -18.29 10.53 22.82
C ASP A 159 -18.44 10.64 24.33
N ILE A 160 -17.54 11.37 25.01
CA ILE A 160 -17.90 12.03 26.29
C ILE A 160 -19.10 12.99 26.08
N ILE A 161 -19.39 13.35 24.81
CA ILE A 161 -20.55 14.09 24.32
C ILE A 161 -21.35 13.19 23.31
N ASN A 162 -21.89 12.06 23.79
CA ASN A 162 -23.10 11.39 23.26
C ASN A 162 -23.19 10.93 21.76
N ARG A 163 -22.20 10.28 21.12
CA ARG A 163 -22.42 9.63 19.80
C ARG A 163 -21.62 8.33 19.55
N PRO A 164 -21.97 7.16 20.11
CA PRO A 164 -21.16 5.94 19.99
C PRO A 164 -20.76 5.63 18.54
N VAL A 165 -19.52 5.91 18.17
CA VAL A 165 -18.97 5.49 16.89
C VAL A 165 -18.55 4.03 17.05
N PHE A 166 -19.43 3.13 16.63
CA PHE A 166 -19.15 1.70 16.47
C PHE A 166 -18.04 1.51 15.42
N THR A 167 -16.78 1.56 15.82
CA THR A 167 -15.69 1.05 15.00
C THR A 167 -15.40 -0.38 15.43
N ALA A 168 -15.36 -1.27 14.46
CA ALA A 168 -15.16 -2.67 14.75
C ALA A 168 -13.73 -2.89 15.26
N ASP A 169 -13.57 -3.56 16.41
CA ASP A 169 -12.29 -3.75 17.13
C ASP A 169 -11.11 -4.12 16.23
N HIS A 170 -11.35 -4.94 15.20
CA HIS A 170 -10.32 -5.38 14.26
C HIS A 170 -9.69 -4.23 13.45
N VAL A 171 -10.45 -3.18 13.12
CA VAL A 171 -9.93 -1.99 12.42
C VAL A 171 -8.94 -1.26 13.32
N VAL A 172 -9.30 -1.07 14.58
CA VAL A 172 -8.44 -0.35 15.52
C VAL A 172 -7.18 -1.13 15.84
N VAL A 173 -7.28 -2.47 16.00
CA VAL A 173 -6.10 -3.32 16.18
C VAL A 173 -5.18 -3.26 14.95
N CYS A 174 -5.73 -3.23 13.72
CA CYS A 174 -4.95 -3.02 12.50
C CYS A 174 -4.20 -1.68 12.55
N GLU A 175 -4.87 -0.61 12.93
CA GLU A 175 -4.26 0.71 13.03
C GLU A 175 -3.12 0.75 14.06
N CYS A 176 -3.35 0.19 15.26
CA CYS A 176 -2.33 0.06 16.29
C CYS A 176 -1.10 -0.69 15.76
N LEU A 177 -1.33 -1.80 15.06
CA LEU A 177 -0.27 -2.65 14.53
C LEU A 177 0.54 -1.94 13.44
N LEU A 178 -0.14 -1.24 12.52
CA LEU A 178 0.52 -0.49 11.46
C LEU A 178 1.31 0.71 12.03
N LEU A 179 0.75 1.43 13.01
CA LEU A 179 1.43 2.52 13.71
C LEU A 179 2.72 2.01 14.38
N PHE A 180 2.66 0.86 15.04
CA PHE A 180 3.82 0.19 15.62
C PHE A 180 4.91 -0.09 14.57
N GLY A 181 4.56 -0.70 13.43
CA GLY A 181 5.52 -0.99 12.36
C GLY A 181 6.16 0.27 11.77
N LEU A 182 5.37 1.32 11.58
CA LEU A 182 5.86 2.61 11.05
C LEU A 182 6.80 3.31 12.03
N ILE A 183 6.46 3.37 13.33
CA ILE A 183 7.32 4.00 14.35
C ILE A 183 8.65 3.26 14.45
N VAL A 184 8.63 1.92 14.53
CA VAL A 184 9.87 1.13 14.56
C VAL A 184 10.74 1.43 13.33
N SER A 185 10.13 1.47 12.13
CA SER A 185 10.84 1.75 10.89
C SER A 185 11.47 3.15 10.89
N ILE A 186 10.76 4.18 11.35
CA ILE A 186 11.27 5.56 11.47
C ILE A 186 12.44 5.61 12.45
N LEU A 187 12.32 4.94 13.60
CA LEU A 187 13.40 4.88 14.60
C LEU A 187 14.68 4.26 14.03
N GLN A 188 14.60 3.37 13.03
CA GLN A 188 15.80 2.82 12.38
C GLN A 188 16.53 3.82 11.47
N ILE A 189 15.82 4.83 10.97
CA ILE A 189 16.39 5.86 10.09
C ILE A 189 17.11 6.93 10.91
N ILE A 190 16.61 7.24 12.11
CA ILE A 190 17.20 8.23 13.00
C ILE A 190 18.59 7.76 13.49
N PRO A 191 19.61 8.63 13.55
CA PRO A 191 20.90 8.26 14.12
C PRO A 191 20.79 7.97 15.62
N TRP A 192 21.17 6.77 16.04
CA TRP A 192 21.28 6.39 17.45
C TRP A 192 22.69 6.65 17.98
N SER A 193 22.85 6.56 19.31
CA SER A 193 24.17 6.56 19.94
C SER A 193 25.09 5.51 19.30
N ARG A 194 26.32 5.91 18.99
CA ARG A 194 27.34 5.03 18.42
C ARG A 194 27.76 3.88 19.36
N THR A 195 27.40 3.96 20.64
CA THR A 195 27.74 2.94 21.65
C THR A 195 26.86 1.69 21.57
N ILE A 196 25.65 1.79 20.99
CA ILE A 196 24.68 0.69 20.95
C ILE A 196 24.81 -0.03 19.61
N SER A 197 24.92 -1.37 19.61
CA SER A 197 24.99 -2.15 18.37
C SER A 197 23.71 -1.97 17.52
N PRO A 198 23.77 -2.00 16.18
CA PRO A 198 22.58 -1.88 15.32
C PRO A 198 21.51 -2.93 15.62
N ALA A 199 21.91 -4.14 16.01
CA ALA A 199 20.98 -5.19 16.42
C ALA A 199 20.24 -4.82 17.71
N SER A 200 20.98 -4.34 18.73
CA SER A 200 20.37 -3.89 19.98
C SER A 200 19.43 -2.70 19.75
N GLN A 201 19.80 -1.74 18.89
CA GLN A 201 18.93 -0.62 18.52
C GLN A 201 17.59 -1.10 17.93
N PHE A 202 17.65 -2.07 17.01
CA PHE A 202 16.45 -2.67 16.42
C PHE A 202 15.58 -3.34 17.48
N TYR A 203 16.12 -4.28 18.26
CA TYR A 203 15.33 -5.01 19.26
C TYR A 203 14.78 -4.10 20.37
N ILE A 204 15.56 -3.13 20.85
CA ILE A 204 15.09 -2.14 21.83
C ILE A 204 13.94 -1.33 21.23
N SER A 205 14.05 -0.84 20.00
CA SER A 205 12.97 -0.09 19.38
C SER A 205 11.69 -0.91 19.22
N VAL A 206 11.80 -2.19 18.82
CA VAL A 206 10.68 -3.11 18.70
C VAL A 206 10.00 -3.30 20.06
N VAL A 207 10.76 -3.66 21.09
CA VAL A 207 10.21 -3.92 22.43
C VAL A 207 9.60 -2.65 23.01
N MET A 208 10.30 -1.52 22.94
CA MET A 208 9.81 -0.26 23.49
C MET A 208 8.53 0.20 22.80
N THR A 209 8.51 0.26 21.46
CA THR A 209 7.30 0.67 20.72
C THR A 209 6.15 -0.31 20.94
N PHE A 210 6.43 -1.61 21.07
CA PHE A 210 5.39 -2.60 21.38
C PHE A 210 4.75 -2.35 22.75
N LEU A 211 5.58 -2.13 23.78
CA LEU A 211 5.12 -1.93 25.16
C LEU A 211 4.49 -0.55 25.38
N THR A 212 4.95 0.50 24.70
CA THR A 212 4.51 1.89 24.96
C THR A 212 3.49 2.41 23.96
N VAL A 213 3.40 1.83 22.76
CA VAL A 213 2.46 2.27 21.73
C VAL A 213 1.42 1.19 21.44
N PHE A 214 1.85 0.01 20.96
CA PHE A 214 0.92 -1.02 20.51
C PHE A 214 0.02 -1.54 21.63
N LEU A 215 0.61 -2.06 22.72
CA LEU A 215 -0.15 -2.69 23.78
C LEU A 215 -1.10 -1.75 24.51
N PRO A 216 -0.69 -0.54 24.95
CA PRO A 216 -1.59 0.36 25.66
C PRO A 216 -2.76 0.80 24.79
N GLN A 217 -2.49 1.13 23.52
CA GLN A 217 -3.52 1.56 22.58
C GLN A 217 -4.49 0.42 22.23
N ALA A 218 -3.97 -0.77 21.92
CA ALA A 218 -4.80 -1.94 21.63
C ALA A 218 -5.67 -2.32 22.84
N TYR A 219 -5.11 -2.32 24.05
CA TYR A 219 -5.86 -2.58 25.28
C TYR A 219 -6.95 -1.52 25.49
N PHE A 220 -6.63 -0.25 25.28
CA PHE A 220 -7.56 0.85 25.44
C PHE A 220 -8.75 0.75 24.50
N PHE A 221 -8.55 0.43 23.22
CA PHE A 221 -9.66 0.37 22.27
C PHE A 221 -10.44 -0.94 22.32
N VAL A 222 -9.76 -2.07 22.55
CA VAL A 222 -10.41 -3.38 22.63
C VAL A 222 -11.12 -3.58 23.98
N GLN A 223 -10.72 -2.83 25.02
CA GLN A 223 -11.26 -2.90 26.39
C GLN A 223 -11.09 -4.27 27.08
N GLU A 224 -10.25 -5.13 26.50
CA GLU A 224 -9.87 -6.44 27.05
C GLU A 224 -8.39 -6.70 26.72
N ASN A 225 -7.82 -7.78 27.25
CA ASN A 225 -6.48 -8.21 26.87
C ASN A 225 -6.41 -8.48 25.34
N PRO A 226 -5.57 -7.75 24.56
CA PRO A 226 -5.57 -7.86 23.10
C PRO A 226 -5.22 -9.25 22.56
N PHE A 227 -4.42 -10.03 23.30
CA PHE A 227 -4.08 -11.39 22.90
C PHE A 227 -5.24 -12.35 23.13
N LEU A 228 -5.96 -12.20 24.24
CA LEU A 228 -7.16 -12.97 24.51
C LEU A 228 -8.26 -12.62 23.50
N TRP A 229 -8.44 -11.33 23.20
CA TRP A 229 -9.34 -10.88 22.16
C TRP A 229 -8.96 -11.49 20.80
N LEU A 230 -7.69 -11.48 20.41
CA LEU A 230 -7.23 -12.04 19.14
C LEU A 230 -7.48 -13.56 19.09
N PHE A 231 -7.19 -14.27 20.18
CA PHE A 231 -7.49 -15.70 20.31
C PHE A 231 -8.99 -15.94 20.11
N ASN A 232 -9.83 -15.27 20.89
CA ASN A 232 -11.28 -15.39 20.76
C ASN A 232 -11.75 -15.01 19.34
N TYR A 233 -11.21 -13.95 18.75
CA TYR A 233 -11.53 -13.51 17.40
C TYR A 233 -11.26 -14.61 16.35
N ILE A 234 -10.10 -15.27 16.43
CA ILE A 234 -9.73 -16.34 15.49
C ILE A 234 -10.60 -17.58 15.72
N PHE A 235 -10.75 -18.02 16.98
CA PHE A 235 -11.41 -19.28 17.32
C PHE A 235 -12.94 -19.19 17.37
N LYS A 236 -13.53 -17.99 17.39
CA LYS A 236 -14.99 -17.79 17.40
C LYS A 236 -15.71 -18.33 16.17
N LYS A 237 -15.06 -18.36 15.01
CA LYS A 237 -15.67 -18.87 13.77
C LYS A 237 -14.77 -19.93 13.13
N SER A 238 -15.27 -21.14 12.95
CA SER A 238 -14.49 -22.27 12.41
C SER A 238 -13.92 -22.01 11.01
N HIS A 239 -14.63 -21.25 10.17
CA HIS A 239 -14.14 -20.90 8.83
C HIS A 239 -12.85 -20.09 8.85
N ARG A 240 -12.59 -19.30 9.90
CA ARG A 240 -11.35 -18.54 10.05
C ARG A 240 -10.15 -19.47 10.19
N ILE A 241 -10.32 -20.54 10.96
CA ILE A 241 -9.29 -21.57 11.14
C ILE A 241 -9.02 -22.29 9.82
N TYR A 242 -10.06 -22.74 9.12
CA TYR A 242 -9.91 -23.39 7.82
C TYR A 242 -9.23 -22.47 6.80
N LEU A 243 -9.56 -21.18 6.80
CA LEU A 243 -8.98 -20.19 5.91
C LEU A 243 -7.49 -19.94 6.22
N LEU A 244 -7.12 -19.81 7.50
CA LEU A 244 -5.73 -19.68 7.93
C LEU A 244 -4.90 -20.93 7.59
N LEU A 245 -5.45 -22.13 7.80
CA LEU A 245 -4.81 -23.39 7.43
C LEU A 245 -4.62 -23.47 5.90
N PHE A 246 -5.64 -23.10 5.14
CA PHE A 246 -5.56 -23.03 3.69
C PHE A 246 -4.45 -22.08 3.23
N TRP A 247 -4.41 -20.85 3.75
CA TRP A 247 -3.36 -19.87 3.41
C TRP A 247 -1.96 -20.33 3.82
N PHE A 248 -1.83 -21.02 4.96
CA PHE A 248 -0.58 -21.61 5.40
C PHE A 248 -0.11 -22.70 4.42
N LEU A 249 -0.99 -23.63 4.02
CA LEU A 249 -0.68 -24.67 3.05
C LEU A 249 -0.31 -24.10 1.69
N VAL A 250 -1.06 -23.09 1.22
CA VAL A 250 -0.79 -22.36 -0.02
C VAL A 250 0.61 -21.73 0.03
N SER A 251 0.96 -21.08 1.15
CA SER A 251 2.29 -20.50 1.37
C SER A 251 3.40 -21.56 1.41
N LEU A 252 3.17 -22.71 2.05
CA LEU A 252 4.12 -23.82 2.11
C LEU A 252 4.38 -24.39 0.70
N CYS A 253 3.31 -24.65 -0.07
CA CYS A 253 3.40 -25.09 -1.45
C CYS A 253 4.24 -24.13 -2.29
N SER A 254 4.10 -22.82 -2.08
CA SER A 254 4.87 -21.81 -2.82
C SER A 254 6.38 -21.92 -2.56
N VAL A 255 6.77 -22.10 -1.30
CA VAL A 255 8.17 -22.25 -0.90
C VAL A 255 8.75 -23.53 -1.51
N ILE A 256 7.97 -24.62 -1.53
CA ILE A 256 8.37 -25.88 -2.16
C ILE A 256 8.55 -25.70 -3.67
N ILE A 257 7.57 -25.09 -4.36
CA ILE A 257 7.61 -24.85 -5.80
C ILE A 257 8.82 -23.99 -6.18
N VAL A 258 9.07 -22.89 -5.45
CA VAL A 258 10.21 -22.00 -5.71
C VAL A 258 11.53 -22.73 -5.49
N ASN A 259 11.66 -23.52 -4.42
CA ASN A 259 12.88 -24.31 -4.17
C ASN A 259 13.11 -25.39 -5.24
N ILE A 260 12.06 -26.05 -5.72
CA ILE A 260 12.16 -27.01 -6.81
C ILE A 260 12.59 -26.30 -8.11
N HIS A 261 11.93 -25.18 -8.44
CA HIS A 261 12.27 -24.35 -9.60
C HIS A 261 13.74 -23.93 -9.58
N LEU A 262 14.22 -23.40 -8.45
CA LEU A 262 15.62 -22.99 -8.28
C LEU A 262 16.62 -24.16 -8.43
N LYS A 263 16.23 -25.39 -8.08
CA LYS A 263 17.09 -26.58 -8.22
C LYS A 263 17.13 -27.13 -9.64
N LEU A 264 16.00 -27.07 -10.36
CA LEU A 264 15.85 -27.63 -11.71
C LEU A 264 16.44 -26.71 -12.77
N THR A 265 16.43 -25.40 -12.54
CA THR A 265 16.96 -24.42 -13.48
C THR A 265 18.48 -24.32 -13.37
N LYS A 266 19.22 -24.88 -14.33
CA LYS A 266 20.69 -24.88 -14.31
C LYS A 266 21.41 -23.86 -15.20
N HIS A 267 20.78 -23.23 -16.20
CA HIS A 267 21.50 -22.32 -17.14
C HIS A 267 20.60 -21.30 -17.88
N THR A 268 19.74 -20.55 -17.18
CA THR A 268 18.90 -19.51 -17.82
C THR A 268 19.26 -18.10 -17.37
N ASP A 269 18.86 -17.12 -18.18
CA ASP A 269 19.00 -15.69 -17.90
C ASP A 269 18.46 -15.35 -16.50
N MET A 270 19.34 -14.92 -15.60
CA MET A 270 19.01 -14.60 -14.20
C MET A 270 17.84 -13.61 -14.09
N GLN A 271 17.66 -12.71 -15.06
CA GLN A 271 16.60 -11.71 -15.01
C GLN A 271 15.22 -12.29 -15.38
N GLN A 272 15.20 -13.29 -16.25
CA GLN A 272 13.99 -14.03 -16.60
C GLN A 272 13.52 -14.88 -15.41
N GLU A 273 14.44 -15.58 -14.75
CA GLU A 273 14.14 -16.41 -13.57
C GLU A 273 13.55 -15.61 -12.41
N ARG A 274 14.16 -14.46 -12.09
CA ARG A 274 13.63 -13.51 -11.10
C ARG A 274 12.22 -13.05 -11.44
N THR A 275 11.89 -12.96 -12.73
CA THR A 275 10.56 -12.55 -13.18
C THR A 275 9.54 -13.67 -12.99
N ILE A 276 9.89 -14.90 -13.33
CA ILE A 276 9.03 -16.09 -13.13
C ILE A 276 8.73 -16.28 -11.64
N ILE A 277 9.75 -16.22 -10.79
CA ILE A 277 9.58 -16.40 -9.34
C ILE A 277 8.65 -15.32 -8.76
N ARG A 278 8.81 -14.05 -9.17
CA ARG A 278 7.89 -12.98 -8.76
C ARG A 278 6.44 -13.27 -9.17
N LYS A 279 6.22 -13.88 -10.33
CA LYS A 279 4.89 -14.26 -10.79
C LYS A 279 4.28 -15.40 -9.98
N TYR A 280 5.08 -16.35 -9.46
CA TYR A 280 4.58 -17.33 -8.48
C TYR A 280 4.04 -16.64 -7.22
N PHE A 281 4.77 -15.66 -6.67
CA PHE A 281 4.29 -14.90 -5.50
C PHE A 281 3.06 -14.06 -5.80
N HIS A 282 2.95 -13.46 -6.99
CA HIS A 282 1.73 -12.73 -7.38
C HIS A 282 0.53 -13.67 -7.49
N PHE A 283 0.70 -14.82 -8.13
CA PHE A 283 -0.36 -15.82 -8.26
C PHE A 283 -0.81 -16.34 -6.88
N LEU A 284 0.13 -16.58 -5.99
CA LEU A 284 -0.14 -16.95 -4.60
C LEU A 284 -1.00 -15.90 -3.89
N ALA A 285 -0.58 -14.63 -3.99
CA ALA A 285 -1.28 -13.53 -3.37
C ALA A 285 -2.71 -13.42 -3.93
N ILE A 286 -2.91 -13.63 -5.24
CA ILE A 286 -4.25 -13.67 -5.84
C ILE A 286 -5.13 -14.75 -5.18
N ILE A 287 -4.62 -15.96 -4.95
CA ILE A 287 -5.38 -17.04 -4.30
C ILE A 287 -5.76 -16.67 -2.85
N VAL A 288 -4.80 -16.18 -2.07
CA VAL A 288 -5.02 -15.78 -0.68
C VAL A 288 -6.04 -14.64 -0.59
N TYR A 289 -5.88 -13.59 -1.40
CA TYR A 289 -6.79 -12.44 -1.39
C TYR A 289 -8.17 -12.80 -1.92
N THR A 290 -8.26 -13.59 -2.99
CA THR A 290 -9.56 -14.03 -3.54
C THR A 290 -10.33 -14.84 -2.51
N SER A 291 -9.70 -15.83 -1.88
CA SER A 291 -10.35 -16.63 -0.84
C SER A 291 -10.73 -15.79 0.39
N GLY A 292 -9.89 -14.81 0.78
CA GLY A 292 -10.22 -13.91 1.89
C GLY A 292 -11.37 -12.95 1.59
N ILE A 293 -11.43 -12.37 0.40
CA ILE A 293 -12.55 -11.51 -0.01
C ILE A 293 -13.85 -12.30 -0.04
N LEU A 294 -13.82 -13.56 -0.49
CA LEU A 294 -15.01 -14.40 -0.56
C LEU A 294 -15.48 -14.92 0.80
N CYS A 295 -14.56 -15.20 1.74
CA CYS A 295 -14.89 -15.89 2.99
C CYS A 295 -14.91 -14.97 4.22
N ASP A 296 -13.92 -14.10 4.42
CA ASP A 296 -13.82 -13.24 5.61
C ASP A 296 -12.87 -12.04 5.34
N THR A 297 -13.45 -10.93 4.89
CA THR A 297 -12.74 -9.68 4.57
C THR A 297 -12.04 -9.10 5.81
N HIS A 298 -12.67 -9.16 6.98
CA HIS A 298 -12.11 -8.65 8.22
C HIS A 298 -10.86 -9.42 8.65
N LEU A 299 -10.88 -10.77 8.55
CA LEU A 299 -9.70 -11.59 8.81
C LEU A 299 -8.59 -11.30 7.78
N LEU A 300 -8.94 -11.19 6.49
CA LEU A 300 -7.97 -10.84 5.45
C LEU A 300 -7.31 -9.47 5.72
N THR A 301 -8.09 -8.47 6.13
CA THR A 301 -7.59 -7.15 6.53
C THR A 301 -6.57 -7.26 7.66
N MET A 302 -6.93 -7.94 8.77
CA MET A 302 -6.03 -8.18 9.91
C MET A 302 -4.73 -8.86 9.50
N CYS A 303 -4.82 -9.97 8.77
CA CYS A 303 -3.65 -10.72 8.31
C CYS A 303 -2.79 -9.91 7.34
N SER A 304 -3.40 -9.12 6.45
CA SER A 304 -2.66 -8.29 5.50
C SER A 304 -1.86 -7.18 6.19
N VAL A 305 -2.44 -6.51 7.19
CA VAL A 305 -1.74 -5.49 7.98
C VAL A 305 -0.62 -6.10 8.81
N ALA A 306 -0.89 -7.23 9.47
CA ALA A 306 0.14 -7.96 10.21
C ALA A 306 1.30 -8.39 9.29
N PHE A 307 0.99 -8.83 8.07
CA PHE A 307 2.01 -9.22 7.10
C PHE A 307 2.81 -8.02 6.58
N ILE A 308 2.18 -6.86 6.35
CA ILE A 308 2.89 -5.62 5.99
C ILE A 308 3.86 -5.22 7.10
N VAL A 309 3.43 -5.27 8.36
CA VAL A 309 4.28 -4.93 9.52
C VAL A 309 5.44 -5.92 9.64
N LEU A 310 5.19 -7.22 9.43
CA LEU A 310 6.26 -8.21 9.37
C LEU A 310 7.27 -7.89 8.27
N LEU A 311 6.82 -7.57 7.05
CA LEU A 311 7.69 -7.22 5.92
C LEU A 311 8.51 -5.95 6.20
N LEU A 312 7.92 -4.93 6.84
CA LEU A 312 8.63 -3.72 7.28
C LEU A 312 9.73 -4.04 8.30
N LEU A 313 9.45 -4.89 9.27
CA LEU A 313 10.43 -5.33 10.27
C LEU A 313 11.57 -6.14 9.62
N LEU A 314 11.25 -7.05 8.71
CA LEU A 314 12.25 -7.83 7.96
C LEU A 314 13.13 -6.92 7.08
N GLU A 315 12.56 -5.90 6.46
CA GLU A 315 13.32 -4.88 5.73
C GLU A 315 14.26 -4.10 6.66
N CYS A 316 13.80 -3.71 7.84
CA CYS A 316 14.65 -3.06 8.84
C CYS A 316 15.83 -3.96 9.27
N MET A 317 15.55 -5.25 9.54
CA MET A 317 16.58 -6.23 9.88
C MET A 317 17.60 -6.41 8.75
N LYS A 318 17.12 -6.45 7.49
CA LYS A 318 17.97 -6.52 6.29
C LYS A 318 18.85 -5.29 6.16
N VAL A 319 18.29 -4.08 6.27
CA VAL A 319 19.04 -2.83 6.13
C VAL A 319 20.14 -2.72 7.19
N LYS A 320 19.82 -3.01 8.46
CA LYS A 320 20.75 -2.91 9.60
C LYS A 320 21.61 -4.15 9.82
N ASN A 321 21.43 -5.19 9.03
CA ASN A 321 22.11 -6.49 9.17
C ASN A 321 21.97 -7.13 10.56
N VAL A 322 20.74 -7.15 11.10
CA VAL A 322 20.46 -7.60 12.47
C VAL A 322 20.58 -9.13 12.57
N ALA A 323 21.48 -9.64 13.42
CA ALA A 323 21.59 -11.07 13.69
C ALA A 323 20.35 -11.63 14.42
N PRO A 324 19.93 -12.89 14.18
CA PRO A 324 20.56 -13.88 13.30
C PRO A 324 20.09 -13.83 11.83
N LEU A 325 18.99 -13.14 11.55
CA LEU A 325 18.30 -13.25 10.25
C LEU A 325 18.79 -12.26 9.17
N GLY A 326 19.50 -11.19 9.53
CA GLY A 326 19.84 -10.09 8.61
C GLY A 326 20.55 -10.54 7.33
N ASN A 327 21.56 -11.40 7.46
CA ASN A 327 22.27 -11.97 6.30
C ASN A 327 21.37 -12.92 5.49
N LEU A 328 20.56 -13.75 6.16
CA LEU A 328 19.64 -14.68 5.50
C LEU A 328 18.60 -13.93 4.67
N ILE A 329 18.02 -12.86 5.22
CA ILE A 329 17.04 -12.02 4.54
C ILE A 329 17.68 -11.30 3.36
N ARG A 330 18.89 -10.72 3.54
CA ARG A 330 19.62 -10.04 2.45
C ARG A 330 19.89 -10.98 1.27
N ASN A 331 20.32 -12.21 1.56
CA ASN A 331 20.57 -13.24 0.55
C ASN A 331 19.27 -13.72 -0.10
N ALA A 332 18.19 -13.88 0.67
CA ALA A 332 16.89 -14.22 0.11
C ALA A 332 16.41 -13.12 -0.84
N TRP A 333 16.41 -11.86 -0.40
CA TRP A 333 15.92 -10.73 -1.19
C TRP A 333 16.75 -10.46 -2.44
N SER A 334 18.07 -10.66 -2.40
CA SER A 334 18.92 -10.47 -3.60
C SER A 334 18.57 -11.44 -4.73
N MET A 335 17.99 -12.61 -4.41
CA MET A 335 17.48 -13.58 -5.38
C MET A 335 16.16 -13.16 -6.02
N TYR A 336 15.42 -12.22 -5.41
CA TYR A 336 14.10 -11.77 -5.87
C TYR A 336 14.08 -10.32 -6.39
N GLY A 337 15.14 -9.55 -6.10
CA GLY A 337 15.25 -8.14 -6.44
C GLY A 337 15.29 -7.88 -7.94
N ASN A 338 14.58 -6.84 -8.37
CA ASN A 338 14.51 -6.40 -9.76
C ASN A 338 15.20 -5.03 -9.98
N GLU A 339 15.24 -4.53 -11.23
CA GLU A 339 15.83 -3.21 -11.56
C GLU A 339 15.24 -2.05 -10.73
N LYS A 340 14.00 -2.18 -10.23
CA LYS A 340 13.34 -1.18 -9.37
C LYS A 340 13.74 -1.30 -7.90
N ASP A 341 14.21 -2.47 -7.46
CA ASP A 341 14.66 -2.71 -6.08
C ASP A 341 16.14 -2.35 -5.87
N SER A 342 16.63 -1.36 -6.62
CA SER A 342 18.03 -0.89 -6.56
C SER A 342 18.34 0.05 -5.40
N GLY A 343 17.29 0.50 -4.69
CA GLY A 343 17.38 1.42 -3.57
C GLY A 343 17.74 0.75 -2.25
N VAL A 344 17.73 1.55 -1.18
CA VAL A 344 18.05 1.09 0.19
C VAL A 344 17.01 0.08 0.68
N LEU A 345 15.72 0.33 0.39
CA LEU A 345 14.62 -0.57 0.70
C LEU A 345 14.20 -1.32 -0.57
N MET A 346 13.82 -2.58 -0.40
CA MET A 346 13.19 -3.36 -1.46
C MET A 346 11.69 -3.22 -1.28
N VAL A 347 11.01 -2.43 -2.11
CA VAL A 347 9.60 -2.06 -1.87
C VAL A 347 8.61 -2.87 -2.71
N SER A 348 9.08 -3.60 -3.72
CA SER A 348 8.19 -4.31 -4.65
C SER A 348 7.22 -5.28 -3.94
N HIS A 349 7.68 -5.99 -2.90
CA HIS A 349 6.84 -6.92 -2.16
C HIS A 349 5.84 -6.20 -1.23
N LEU A 350 6.21 -5.06 -0.65
CA LEU A 350 5.29 -4.21 0.11
C LEU A 350 4.19 -3.65 -0.80
N PHE A 351 4.55 -3.13 -1.98
CA PHE A 351 3.58 -2.59 -2.92
C PHE A 351 2.62 -3.62 -3.49
N LEU A 352 3.06 -4.88 -3.66
CA LEU A 352 2.14 -5.95 -4.04
C LEU A 352 1.05 -6.13 -2.98
N ILE A 353 1.45 -6.29 -1.71
CA ILE A 353 0.50 -6.53 -0.62
C ILE A 353 -0.39 -5.30 -0.41
N ILE A 354 0.19 -4.10 -0.34
CA ILE A 354 -0.56 -2.84 -0.22
C ILE A 354 -1.53 -2.67 -1.39
N GLY A 355 -1.09 -2.93 -2.63
CA GLY A 355 -1.94 -2.80 -3.83
C GLY A 355 -3.12 -3.76 -3.84
N LEU A 356 -2.98 -4.95 -3.25
CA LEU A 356 -4.06 -5.91 -3.08
C LEU A 356 -4.98 -5.54 -1.90
N SER A 357 -4.43 -5.06 -0.78
CA SER A 357 -5.17 -4.74 0.44
C SER A 357 -5.94 -3.43 0.37
N TYR A 358 -5.39 -2.41 -0.28
CA TYR A 358 -5.90 -1.05 -0.17
C TYR A 358 -7.38 -0.92 -0.61
N PRO A 359 -7.84 -1.57 -1.69
CA PRO A 359 -9.28 -1.58 -2.01
C PRO A 359 -10.15 -2.25 -0.96
N ILE A 360 -9.65 -3.25 -0.25
CA ILE A 360 -10.38 -3.94 0.81
C ILE A 360 -10.55 -3.02 2.02
N TRP A 361 -9.52 -2.25 2.34
CA TRP A 361 -9.57 -1.29 3.45
C TRP A 361 -10.50 -0.10 3.17
N LEU A 362 -10.73 0.23 1.90
CA LEU A 362 -11.58 1.35 1.50
C LEU A 362 -13.03 0.96 1.18
N ALA A 363 -13.25 -0.25 0.69
CA ALA A 363 -14.55 -0.68 0.23
C ALA A 363 -15.36 -1.30 1.37
N ASP A 364 -16.59 -0.80 1.54
CA ASP A 364 -17.64 -1.43 2.36
C ASP A 364 -17.85 -2.89 1.95
N ASP A 365 -18.13 -3.76 2.92
CA ASP A 365 -18.41 -5.19 2.75
C ASP A 365 -19.55 -5.49 1.77
N ARG A 366 -20.46 -4.52 1.59
CA ARG A 366 -21.56 -4.61 0.61
C ARG A 366 -21.08 -4.50 -0.85
N ARG A 367 -19.82 -4.11 -1.08
CA ARG A 367 -19.27 -3.79 -2.39
C ARG A 367 -18.13 -4.72 -2.75
N ARG A 368 -18.42 -6.01 -2.86
CA ARG A 368 -17.44 -7.08 -3.15
C ARG A 368 -16.61 -6.83 -4.41
N ILE A 369 -17.23 -6.36 -5.50
CA ILE A 369 -16.51 -6.04 -6.75
C ILE A 369 -15.43 -4.96 -6.52
N ALA A 370 -15.70 -3.99 -5.64
CA ALA A 370 -14.74 -2.96 -5.28
C ALA A 370 -13.52 -3.53 -4.54
N GLN A 371 -13.75 -4.49 -3.63
CA GLN A 371 -12.70 -5.19 -2.89
C GLN A 371 -11.80 -6.01 -3.84
N PHE A 372 -12.34 -6.53 -4.95
CA PHE A 372 -11.59 -7.24 -5.97
C PHE A 372 -10.71 -6.35 -6.86
N SER A 373 -10.85 -5.02 -6.83
CA SER A 373 -10.11 -4.13 -7.75
C SER A 373 -8.59 -4.26 -7.64
N GLY A 374 -8.07 -4.60 -6.46
CA GLY A 374 -6.63 -4.86 -6.24
C GLY A 374 -6.19 -6.15 -6.92
N VAL A 375 -6.95 -7.24 -6.72
CA VAL A 375 -6.72 -8.54 -7.36
C VAL A 375 -6.81 -8.44 -8.89
N LEU A 376 -7.81 -7.69 -9.38
CA LEU A 376 -8.01 -7.42 -10.79
C LEU A 376 -6.83 -6.67 -11.40
N SER A 377 -6.42 -5.56 -10.79
CA SER A 377 -5.42 -4.68 -11.38
C SER A 377 -3.99 -5.20 -11.20
N VAL A 378 -3.57 -5.46 -9.96
CA VAL A 378 -2.20 -5.87 -9.60
C VAL A 378 -1.96 -7.36 -9.87
N GLY A 379 -3.00 -8.18 -9.79
CA GLY A 379 -2.90 -9.61 -10.04
C GLY A 379 -3.13 -9.96 -11.51
N ILE A 380 -4.40 -9.92 -11.93
CA ILE A 380 -4.86 -10.43 -13.23
C ILE A 380 -4.35 -9.53 -14.37
N GLY A 381 -4.60 -8.23 -14.27
CA GLY A 381 -4.23 -7.23 -15.27
C GLY A 381 -2.73 -7.15 -15.51
N ASP A 382 -1.94 -7.02 -14.44
CA ASP A 382 -0.49 -7.01 -14.49
C ASP A 382 0.09 -8.27 -15.15
N SER A 383 -0.47 -9.43 -14.81
CA SER A 383 0.01 -10.71 -15.34
C SER A 383 -0.35 -10.88 -16.81
N ALA A 384 -1.60 -10.60 -17.20
CA ALA A 384 -2.01 -10.63 -18.60
C ALA A 384 -1.20 -9.64 -19.44
N ALA A 385 -1.00 -8.42 -18.95
CA ALA A 385 -0.22 -7.42 -19.66
C ALA A 385 1.25 -7.80 -19.84
N SER A 386 1.86 -8.42 -18.83
CA SER A 386 3.25 -8.88 -18.91
C SER A 386 3.42 -10.08 -19.84
N ILE A 387 2.52 -11.08 -19.77
CA ILE A 387 2.62 -12.30 -20.58
C ILE A 387 2.36 -11.98 -22.05
N ILE A 388 1.27 -11.28 -22.34
CA ILE A 388 0.90 -10.93 -23.72
C ILE A 388 1.87 -9.89 -24.28
N GLY A 389 2.20 -8.87 -23.48
CA GLY A 389 3.10 -7.81 -23.90
C GLY A 389 4.52 -8.29 -24.21
N SER A 390 5.00 -9.37 -23.56
CA SER A 390 6.31 -9.97 -23.86
C SER A 390 6.30 -10.93 -25.04
N LYS A 391 5.17 -11.63 -25.30
CA LYS A 391 5.06 -12.60 -26.39
C LYS A 391 4.70 -11.99 -27.73
N ILE A 392 3.76 -11.04 -27.75
CA ILE A 392 3.18 -10.49 -29.00
C ILE A 392 3.25 -8.96 -29.09
N GLY A 393 3.75 -8.28 -28.06
CA GLY A 393 3.77 -6.82 -28.02
C GLY A 393 4.83 -6.24 -28.96
N THR A 394 4.40 -5.38 -29.88
CA THR A 394 5.28 -4.72 -30.85
C THR A 394 5.36 -3.22 -30.61
N ARG A 395 4.23 -2.58 -30.29
CA ARG A 395 4.13 -1.13 -30.14
C ARG A 395 4.44 -0.72 -28.71
N LYS A 396 5.66 -0.26 -28.48
CA LYS A 396 6.10 0.19 -27.15
C LYS A 396 5.55 1.57 -26.81
N TRP A 397 5.24 1.77 -25.54
CA TRP A 397 4.98 3.10 -25.00
C TRP A 397 6.27 3.96 -25.08
N PRO A 398 6.16 5.27 -25.39
CA PRO A 398 7.32 6.16 -25.43
C PRO A 398 8.11 6.10 -24.12
N GLY A 399 9.41 5.81 -24.20
CA GLY A 399 10.29 5.73 -23.03
C GLY A 399 10.07 4.52 -22.11
N SER A 400 9.33 3.49 -22.55
CA SER A 400 9.05 2.29 -21.75
C SER A 400 9.38 0.99 -22.48
N LYS A 401 9.71 -0.05 -21.70
CA LYS A 401 9.76 -1.44 -22.19
C LYS A 401 8.36 -2.06 -22.38
N ARG A 402 7.29 -1.37 -21.94
CA ARG A 402 5.90 -1.85 -21.98
C ARG A 402 5.26 -1.62 -23.35
N THR A 403 4.34 -2.50 -23.72
CA THR A 403 3.67 -2.50 -25.03
C THR A 403 2.19 -2.14 -24.92
N LEU A 404 1.64 -1.49 -25.95
CA LEU A 404 0.22 -1.14 -26.06
C LEU A 404 -0.64 -2.39 -26.04
N GLU A 405 -0.22 -3.43 -26.76
CA GLU A 405 -0.89 -4.72 -26.85
C GLU A 405 -0.95 -5.41 -25.48
N GLY A 406 0.13 -5.35 -24.71
CA GLY A 406 0.14 -5.82 -23.33
C GLY A 406 -0.87 -5.05 -22.47
N SER A 407 -0.87 -3.71 -22.54
CA SER A 407 -1.83 -2.89 -21.80
C SER A 407 -3.30 -3.21 -22.16
N LEU A 408 -3.59 -3.41 -23.45
CA LEU A 408 -4.92 -3.80 -23.92
C LEU A 408 -5.31 -5.20 -23.43
N ALA A 409 -4.39 -6.16 -23.44
CA ALA A 409 -4.64 -7.48 -22.89
C ALA A 409 -4.96 -7.44 -21.38
N GLY A 410 -4.27 -6.57 -20.64
CA GLY A 410 -4.57 -6.30 -19.23
C GLY A 410 -5.99 -5.76 -19.01
N LEU A 411 -6.48 -4.87 -19.88
CA LEU A 411 -7.86 -4.38 -19.88
C LEU A 411 -8.84 -5.52 -20.08
N VAL A 412 -8.68 -6.25 -21.19
CA VAL A 412 -9.60 -7.31 -21.60
C VAL A 412 -9.68 -8.39 -20.53
N ALA A 413 -8.55 -8.77 -19.92
CA ALA A 413 -8.53 -9.76 -18.84
C ALA A 413 -9.33 -9.30 -17.61
N GLN A 414 -9.20 -8.03 -17.22
CA GLN A 414 -9.94 -7.48 -16.08
C GLN A 414 -11.44 -7.39 -16.35
N PHE A 415 -11.84 -6.88 -17.52
CA PHE A 415 -13.26 -6.85 -17.91
C PHE A 415 -13.86 -8.25 -17.98
N SER A 416 -13.13 -9.22 -18.55
CA SER A 416 -13.58 -10.61 -18.63
C SER A 416 -13.77 -11.23 -17.24
N PHE A 417 -12.87 -10.94 -16.29
CA PHE A 417 -13.02 -11.41 -14.92
C PHE A 417 -14.21 -10.77 -14.21
N VAL A 418 -14.42 -9.46 -14.36
CA VAL A 418 -15.61 -8.79 -13.80
C VAL A 418 -16.89 -9.36 -14.40
N ALA A 419 -16.93 -9.61 -15.71
CA ALA A 419 -18.08 -10.24 -16.36
C ALA A 419 -18.32 -11.67 -15.83
N CYS A 420 -17.26 -12.43 -15.57
CA CYS A 420 -17.35 -13.75 -14.95
C CYS A 420 -17.92 -13.67 -13.51
N LEU A 421 -17.43 -12.74 -12.69
CA LEU A 421 -17.98 -12.51 -11.34
C LEU A 421 -19.47 -12.17 -11.40
N TRP A 422 -19.85 -11.28 -12.32
CA TRP A 422 -21.24 -10.88 -12.52
C TRP A 422 -22.12 -12.07 -12.96
N TYR A 423 -21.62 -12.91 -13.87
CA TYR A 423 -22.31 -14.14 -14.30
C TYR A 423 -22.49 -15.14 -13.15
N LEU A 424 -21.52 -15.22 -12.23
CA LEU A 424 -21.60 -16.04 -11.01
C LEU A 424 -22.50 -15.44 -9.92
N GLY A 425 -23.16 -14.31 -10.18
CA GLY A 425 -24.08 -13.66 -9.26
C GLY A 425 -23.41 -12.90 -8.11
N MET A 426 -22.15 -12.47 -8.29
CA MET A 426 -21.39 -11.68 -7.31
C MET A 426 -21.50 -10.17 -7.48
#